data_AF-A0A7S0LYY2-F1
#
_entry.id   AF-A0A7S0LYY2-F1
#
_cell.length_a   1.000
_cell.length_b   1.000
_cell.length_c   1.000
_cell.angle_alpha   90.00
_cell.angle_beta   90.00
_cell.angle_gamma   90.00
#
_symmetry.space_group_name_H-M   'P 1'
#
loop_
_entity.id
_entity.type
_entity.pdbx_description
1 polymer ?
#
loop_
_entity_poly.entity_id
_entity_poly.type
_entity_poly.pdbx_seq_one_letter_code
_entity_poly.pdbx_strand_id
1 'polypeptide(L)'
;GLLFTSDAYFLSGWNCVDFVILVLSWLDILGVVAGKVGRIFRLARSLRPLRLIKRLKSLKHLMEALFCTLLPVSYIVGFSIFLIFAFSVLGTGMFGKKLFRCTIGADFPAGKAECSGTEIDVNVGILLPRSWQNPEYKFDSMFESGMALFRMMTSKYVDVLNDCMDITDENKSPLKGNSISNGFFVIAFL
;
A
#
# COMPACT_ATOMS: atom_id res chain seq x y z
N GLY A 1 9.14 12.97 -41.46
CA GLY A 1 10.36 12.13 -41.40
C GLY A 1 10.42 11.42 -40.05
N LEU A 2 11.21 10.35 -39.94
CA LEU A 2 11.27 9.54 -38.71
C LEU A 2 12.08 10.24 -37.60
N LEU A 3 13.21 10.88 -37.93
CA LEU A 3 14.13 11.49 -36.95
C LEU A 3 14.65 12.91 -37.32
N PHE A 4 14.76 13.28 -38.60
CA PHE A 4 15.53 14.48 -39.02
C PHE A 4 14.69 15.58 -39.73
N THR A 5 13.41 15.73 -39.40
CA THR A 5 12.56 16.83 -39.90
C THR A 5 11.86 17.51 -38.74
N SER A 6 11.59 18.82 -38.80
CA SER A 6 10.92 19.58 -37.72
C SER A 6 9.60 18.98 -37.23
N ASP A 7 8.89 18.22 -38.09
CA ASP A 7 7.81 17.29 -37.71
C ASP A 7 8.32 15.85 -37.61
N ALA A 8 9.20 15.56 -36.66
CA ALA A 8 9.69 14.19 -36.44
C ALA A 8 8.70 13.41 -35.58
N TYR A 9 8.48 12.15 -35.94
CA TYR A 9 7.54 11.27 -35.25
C TYR A 9 7.82 11.16 -33.75
N PHE A 10 9.09 11.16 -33.34
CA PHE A 10 9.51 11.03 -31.94
C PHE A 10 9.44 12.30 -31.10
N LEU A 11 9.23 13.49 -31.68
CA LEU A 11 9.05 14.73 -30.90
C LEU A 11 7.68 14.77 -30.19
N SER A 12 6.68 14.04 -30.69
CA SER A 12 5.38 13.92 -30.02
C SER A 12 5.44 12.83 -28.96
N GLY A 13 5.29 13.19 -27.68
CA GLY A 13 5.27 12.24 -26.57
C GLY A 13 4.19 11.15 -26.73
N TRP A 14 3.07 11.49 -27.36
CA TRP A 14 2.03 10.52 -27.70
C TRP A 14 2.50 9.51 -28.74
N ASN A 15 3.27 9.90 -29.75
CA ASN A 15 3.80 8.97 -30.75
C ASN A 15 4.86 8.04 -30.16
N CYS A 16 5.67 8.52 -29.22
CA CYS A 16 6.63 7.70 -28.48
C CYS A 16 5.93 6.57 -27.68
N VAL A 17 4.85 6.89 -26.96
CA VAL A 17 4.02 5.88 -26.27
C VAL A 17 3.43 4.86 -27.26
N ASP A 18 3.07 5.31 -28.48
CA ASP A 18 2.56 4.38 -29.51
C ASP A 18 3.61 3.37 -29.97
N PHE A 19 4.81 3.89 -30.23
CA PHE A 19 5.97 3.12 -30.69
C PHE A 19 6.39 2.08 -29.65
N VAL A 20 6.45 2.46 -28.37
CA VAL A 20 6.73 1.51 -27.27
C VAL A 20 5.71 0.37 -27.28
N ILE A 21 4.41 0.66 -27.36
CA ILE A 21 3.37 -0.39 -27.38
C ILE A 21 3.48 -1.26 -28.64
N LEU A 22 3.88 -0.71 -29.79
CA LEU A 22 4.13 -1.49 -31.01
C LEU A 22 5.30 -2.46 -30.82
N VAL A 23 6.43 -1.97 -30.32
CA VAL A 23 7.63 -2.79 -30.04
C VAL A 23 7.32 -3.88 -29.02
N LEU A 24 6.65 -3.55 -27.92
CA LEU A 24 6.23 -4.53 -26.91
C LEU A 24 5.28 -5.59 -27.50
N SER A 25 4.37 -5.20 -28.39
CA SER A 25 3.47 -6.16 -29.06
C SER A 25 4.22 -7.09 -30.02
N TRP A 26 5.23 -6.59 -30.73
CA TRP A 26 6.06 -7.40 -31.63
C TRP A 26 6.94 -8.39 -30.86
N LEU A 27 7.57 -7.96 -29.77
CA LEU A 27 8.40 -8.83 -28.93
C LEU A 27 7.61 -9.96 -28.25
N ASP A 28 6.34 -9.71 -27.90
CA ASP A 28 5.42 -10.72 -27.38
C ASP A 28 5.01 -11.75 -28.46
N ILE A 29 4.69 -11.30 -29.68
CA ILE A 29 4.33 -12.17 -30.81
C ILE A 29 5.49 -13.08 -31.22
N LEU A 30 6.72 -12.56 -31.21
CA LEU A 30 7.93 -13.33 -31.55
C LEU A 30 8.32 -14.34 -30.47
N GLY A 31 7.63 -14.40 -29.33
CA GLY A 31 7.90 -15.36 -28.27
C GLY A 31 9.26 -15.16 -27.58
N VAL A 32 9.93 -14.03 -27.84
CA VAL A 32 11.27 -13.71 -27.33
C VAL A 32 11.25 -13.55 -25.80
N VAL A 33 10.08 -13.25 -25.23
CA VAL A 33 9.91 -12.93 -23.81
C VAL A 33 9.08 -14.01 -23.10
N ALA A 34 9.76 -15.01 -22.52
CA ALA A 34 9.14 -16.05 -21.72
C ALA A 34 9.05 -15.70 -20.22
N GLY A 35 8.15 -16.35 -19.47
CA GLY A 35 8.05 -16.25 -18.02
C GLY A 35 7.39 -14.96 -17.48
N LYS A 36 7.85 -14.48 -16.32
CA LYS A 36 7.28 -13.30 -15.63
C LYS A 36 7.33 -12.03 -16.50
N VAL A 37 8.38 -11.90 -17.32
CA VAL A 37 8.55 -10.76 -18.22
C VAL A 37 7.47 -10.76 -19.31
N GLY A 38 7.13 -11.92 -19.90
CA GLY A 38 6.06 -12.01 -20.89
C GLY A 38 4.67 -11.67 -20.33
N ARG A 39 4.47 -11.79 -19.01
CA ARG A 39 3.23 -11.33 -18.35
C ARG A 39 3.15 -9.80 -18.29
N ILE A 40 4.28 -9.11 -18.10
CA ILE A 40 4.36 -7.65 -18.10
C ILE A 40 4.07 -7.09 -19.49
N PHE A 41 4.61 -7.71 -20.55
CA PHE A 41 4.36 -7.30 -21.94
C PHE A 41 2.89 -7.50 -22.32
N ARG A 42 2.26 -8.59 -21.83
CA ARG A 42 0.81 -8.80 -21.95
C ARG A 42 -0.02 -7.75 -21.20
N LEU A 43 0.42 -7.28 -20.03
CA LEU A 43 -0.21 -6.17 -19.32
C LEU A 43 -0.02 -4.83 -20.07
N ALA A 44 1.15 -4.58 -20.66
CA ALA A 44 1.35 -3.39 -21.48
C ALA A 44 0.41 -3.37 -22.71
N ARG A 45 -0.02 -4.53 -23.21
CA ARG A 45 -1.04 -4.64 -24.26
C ARG A 45 -2.42 -4.16 -23.80
N SER A 46 -2.77 -4.26 -22.52
CA SER A 46 -4.04 -3.75 -21.99
C SER A 46 -4.11 -2.22 -21.93
N LEU A 47 -2.98 -1.52 -22.15
CA LEU A 47 -2.88 -0.07 -22.28
C LEU A 47 -3.24 0.44 -23.69
N ARG A 48 -3.60 -0.44 -24.64
CA ARG A 48 -4.13 -0.04 -25.97
C ARG A 48 -5.29 0.97 -25.95
N PRO A 49 -6.20 0.99 -24.94
CA PRO A 49 -7.20 2.05 -24.82
C PRO A 49 -6.58 3.45 -24.75
N LEU A 50 -5.34 3.62 -24.28
CA LEU A 50 -4.64 4.91 -24.34
C LEU A 50 -4.40 5.41 -25.78
N ARG A 51 -4.43 4.53 -26.79
CA ARG A 51 -4.41 4.94 -28.20
C ARG A 51 -5.72 5.57 -28.65
N LEU A 52 -6.86 5.15 -28.08
CA LEU A 52 -8.15 5.81 -28.35
C LEU A 52 -8.17 7.23 -27.79
N ILE A 53 -7.49 7.47 -26.67
CA ILE A 53 -7.35 8.80 -26.07
C ILE A 53 -6.71 9.80 -27.06
N LYS A 54 -5.75 9.35 -27.88
CA LYS A 54 -5.12 10.18 -28.92
C LYS A 54 -6.08 10.57 -30.05
N ARG A 55 -7.09 9.73 -30.32
CA ARG A 55 -8.10 10.00 -31.37
C ARG A 55 -9.15 11.01 -30.90
N LEU A 56 -9.39 11.09 -29.60
CA LEU A 56 -10.35 12.00 -29.00
C LEU A 56 -9.65 13.32 -28.61
N LYS A 57 -9.78 14.34 -29.46
CA LYS A 57 -9.19 15.68 -29.23
C LYS A 57 -9.55 16.26 -27.85
N SER A 58 -10.78 16.01 -27.39
CA SER A 58 -11.25 16.44 -26.06
C SER A 58 -10.49 15.79 -24.91
N LEU A 59 -10.22 14.48 -24.98
CA LEU A 59 -9.52 13.75 -23.90
C LEU A 59 -8.01 14.05 -23.88
N LYS A 60 -7.43 14.33 -25.05
CA LYS A 60 -6.04 14.82 -25.15
C LYS A 60 -5.85 16.11 -24.35
N HIS A 61 -6.77 17.06 -24.47
CA HIS A 61 -6.67 18.33 -23.76
C HIS A 61 -6.80 18.16 -22.24
N LEU A 62 -7.67 17.24 -21.79
CA LEU A 62 -7.80 16.88 -20.38
C LEU A 62 -6.53 16.24 -19.81
N MET A 63 -5.88 15.34 -20.57
CA MET A 63 -4.62 14.73 -20.15
C MET A 63 -3.47 15.73 -20.09
N GLU A 64 -3.39 16.64 -21.05
CA GLU A 64 -2.40 17.72 -21.05
C GLU A 64 -2.58 18.65 -19.85
N ALA A 65 -3.83 19.03 -19.55
CA ALA A 65 -4.15 19.78 -18.33
C ALA A 65 -3.76 19.01 -17.06
N LEU A 66 -4.00 17.69 -17.00
CA LEU A 66 -3.59 16.84 -15.87
C LEU A 66 -2.07 16.80 -15.71
N PHE A 67 -1.31 16.63 -16.79
CA PHE A 67 0.15 16.60 -16.71
C PHE A 67 0.74 17.96 -16.30
N CYS A 68 0.13 19.07 -16.74
CA CYS A 68 0.51 20.40 -16.28
C CYS A 68 0.32 20.58 -14.77
N THR A 69 -0.69 19.95 -14.16
CA THR A 69 -0.92 20.03 -12.71
C THR A 69 -0.07 19.04 -11.89
N LEU A 70 0.54 18.01 -12.51
CA LEU A 70 1.38 17.06 -11.77
C LEU A 70 2.62 17.71 -11.15
N LEU A 71 3.25 18.68 -11.82
CA LEU A 71 4.43 19.38 -11.29
C LEU A 71 4.14 20.08 -9.96
N PRO A 72 3.12 20.97 -9.83
CA PRO A 72 2.79 21.58 -8.55
C PRO A 72 2.30 20.57 -7.50
N VAL A 73 1.52 19.55 -7.91
CA VAL A 73 1.04 18.49 -7.00
C VAL A 73 2.19 17.65 -6.45
N SER A 74 3.27 17.45 -7.23
CA SER A 74 4.42 16.63 -6.81
C SER A 74 5.12 17.14 -5.55
N TYR A 75 5.18 18.46 -5.35
CA TYR A 75 5.77 19.05 -4.15
C TYR A 75 4.97 18.69 -2.89
N ILE A 76 3.64 18.79 -2.96
CA ILE A 76 2.74 18.45 -1.85
C ILE A 76 2.84 16.96 -1.55
N VAL A 77 2.77 16.11 -2.58
CA VAL A 77 2.91 14.65 -2.42
C VAL A 77 4.27 14.29 -1.83
N GLY A 78 5.36 14.92 -2.27
CA GLY A 78 6.69 14.71 -1.72
C GLY A 78 6.78 15.07 -0.24
N PHE A 79 6.19 16.21 0.16
CA PHE A 79 6.10 16.62 1.56
C PHE A 79 5.27 15.64 2.40
N SER A 80 4.12 15.17 1.89
CA SER A 80 3.30 14.16 2.57
C SER A 80 4.05 12.84 2.77
N ILE A 81 4.79 12.36 1.77
CA ILE A 81 5.60 11.15 1.89
C ILE A 81 6.70 11.33 2.96
N PHE A 82 7.33 12.51 3.01
CA PHE A 82 8.33 12.82 4.03
C PHE A 82 7.72 12.79 5.45
N LEU A 83 6.54 13.37 5.66
CA LEU A 83 5.85 13.29 6.96
C LEU A 83 5.48 11.85 7.33
N ILE A 84 4.95 11.06 6.39
CA ILE A 84 4.65 9.63 6.60
C ILE A 84 5.92 8.87 6.99
N PHE A 85 7.04 9.17 6.35
CA PHE A 85 8.33 8.56 6.70
C PHE A 85 8.78 8.91 8.12
N ALA A 86 8.71 10.18 8.52
CA ALA A 86 9.06 10.61 9.86
C ALA A 86 8.20 9.93 10.94
N PHE A 87 6.87 9.93 10.77
CA PHE A 87 5.96 9.26 11.68
C PHE A 87 6.10 7.73 11.66
N SER A 88 6.52 7.15 10.53
CA SER A 88 6.77 5.71 10.44
C SER A 88 7.95 5.28 11.32
N VAL A 89 9.03 6.06 11.30
CA VAL A 89 10.17 5.81 12.20
C VAL A 89 9.76 5.92 13.67
N LEU A 90 8.94 6.92 14.02
CA LEU A 90 8.42 7.06 15.39
C LEU A 90 7.49 5.89 15.78
N GLY A 91 6.54 5.54 14.90
CA GLY A 91 5.57 4.48 15.14
C GLY A 91 6.21 3.09 15.27
N THR A 92 7.25 2.80 14.48
CA THR A 92 8.02 1.55 14.62
C THR A 92 8.74 1.45 15.96
N GLY A 93 9.29 2.56 16.48
CA GLY A 93 9.93 2.60 17.80
C GLY A 93 8.96 2.41 18.96
N MET A 94 7.72 2.93 18.84
CA MET A 94 6.72 2.84 19.91
C MET A 94 5.96 1.51 19.91
N PHE A 95 5.51 1.06 18.74
CA PHE A 95 4.50 -0.01 18.58
C PHE A 95 5.04 -1.28 17.93
N GLY A 96 6.31 -1.31 17.52
CA GLY A 96 6.92 -2.47 16.88
C GLY A 96 6.76 -3.74 17.71
N LYS A 97 6.23 -4.80 17.10
CA LYS A 97 5.97 -6.12 17.69
C LYS A 97 5.01 -6.17 18.90
N LYS A 98 4.29 -5.08 19.19
CA LYS A 98 3.37 -5.02 20.35
C LYS A 98 1.89 -5.16 19.99
N LEU A 99 1.55 -5.18 18.71
CA LEU A 99 0.16 -5.26 18.21
C LEU A 99 -0.37 -6.69 18.05
N PHE A 100 0.43 -7.70 18.39
CA PHE A 100 0.00 -9.07 18.24
C PHE A 100 -1.11 -9.41 19.22
N ARG A 101 -2.06 -10.23 18.74
CA ARG A 101 -3.15 -10.77 19.56
C ARG A 101 -3.37 -12.24 19.26
N CYS A 102 -3.90 -12.96 20.24
CA CYS A 102 -4.36 -14.32 20.01
C CYS A 102 -5.74 -14.29 19.34
N THR A 103 -6.00 -15.25 18.47
CA THR A 103 -7.33 -15.39 17.84
C THR A 103 -8.43 -15.70 18.87
N ILE A 104 -8.12 -16.53 19.89
CA ILE A 104 -9.09 -17.02 20.88
C ILE A 104 -8.42 -17.16 22.26
N GLY A 105 -9.11 -16.73 23.34
CA GLY A 105 -8.92 -17.16 24.73
C GLY A 105 -7.65 -16.73 25.47
N ALA A 106 -6.89 -15.75 24.96
CA ALA A 106 -5.69 -15.26 25.66
C ALA A 106 -5.93 -13.84 26.15
N ASP A 107 -6.75 -13.69 27.18
CA ASP A 107 -6.95 -12.41 27.83
C ASP A 107 -5.76 -12.11 28.75
N PHE A 108 -5.40 -10.83 28.86
CA PHE A 108 -4.33 -10.38 29.75
C PHE A 108 -4.49 -10.95 31.18
N PRO A 109 -3.43 -11.46 31.84
CA PRO A 109 -2.00 -11.31 31.55
C PRO A 109 -1.39 -12.39 30.64
N ALA A 110 -2.21 -13.26 30.05
CA ALA A 110 -1.74 -14.27 29.11
C ALA A 110 -1.00 -13.62 27.93
N GLY A 111 -0.13 -14.39 27.29
CA GLY A 111 0.69 -13.89 26.19
C GLY A 111 0.94 -14.95 25.12
N LYS A 112 1.97 -14.73 24.31
CA LYS A 112 2.35 -15.63 23.22
C LYS A 112 2.59 -17.08 23.67
N ALA A 113 3.13 -17.28 24.88
CA ALA A 113 3.40 -18.61 25.42
C ALA A 113 2.13 -19.44 25.68
N GLU A 114 1.03 -18.76 26.00
CA GLU A 114 -0.24 -19.39 26.38
C GLU A 114 -1.23 -19.44 25.21
N CYS A 115 -0.97 -18.68 24.14
CA CYS A 115 -1.66 -18.79 22.85
C CYS A 115 -1.12 -19.98 22.04
N SER A 116 -1.27 -21.19 22.59
CA SER A 116 -0.94 -22.45 21.93
C SER A 116 -2.04 -23.49 22.17
N GLY A 117 -2.18 -24.43 21.24
CA GLY A 117 -3.21 -25.47 21.29
C GLY A 117 -4.47 -25.15 20.49
N THR A 118 -5.56 -25.85 20.80
CA THR A 118 -6.86 -25.72 20.13
C THR A 118 -7.92 -25.35 21.15
N GLU A 119 -8.77 -24.39 20.81
CA GLU A 119 -9.88 -23.95 21.64
C GLU A 119 -11.19 -24.02 20.84
N ILE A 120 -12.29 -24.33 21.53
CA ILE A 120 -13.61 -24.40 20.90
C ILE A 120 -14.11 -22.96 20.77
N ASP A 121 -14.31 -22.49 19.54
CA ASP A 121 -14.97 -21.21 19.33
C ASP A 121 -16.45 -21.33 19.72
N VAL A 122 -16.87 -20.57 20.73
CA VAL A 122 -18.23 -20.58 21.29
C VAL A 122 -19.28 -20.25 20.22
N ASN A 123 -18.90 -19.54 19.15
CA ASN A 123 -19.82 -19.14 18.09
C ASN A 123 -20.01 -20.21 17.00
N VAL A 124 -19.00 -21.06 16.79
CA VAL A 124 -18.98 -22.03 15.68
C VAL A 124 -19.04 -23.49 16.18
N GLY A 125 -18.72 -23.74 17.45
CA GLY A 125 -18.74 -25.07 18.05
C GLY A 125 -17.67 -26.01 17.52
N ILE A 126 -16.67 -25.49 16.80
CA ILE A 126 -15.55 -26.27 16.24
C ILE A 126 -14.24 -25.95 16.96
N LEU A 127 -13.33 -26.93 16.96
CA LEU A 127 -11.98 -26.79 17.48
C LEU A 127 -11.14 -25.98 16.48
N LEU A 128 -10.78 -24.74 16.83
CA LEU A 128 -9.86 -23.93 16.03
C LEU A 128 -8.47 -23.89 16.69
N PRO A 129 -7.39 -23.93 15.89
CA PRO A 129 -6.05 -23.72 16.41
C PRO A 129 -5.90 -22.27 16.86
N ARG A 130 -5.39 -22.08 18.08
CA ARG A 130 -5.01 -20.77 18.59
C ARG A 130 -3.77 -20.32 17.86
N SER A 131 -3.78 -19.08 17.39
CA SER A 131 -2.64 -18.54 16.66
C SER A 131 -2.37 -17.10 17.08
N TRP A 132 -1.08 -16.83 17.29
CA TRP A 132 -0.58 -15.50 17.62
C TRP A 132 -0.39 -14.72 16.33
N GLN A 133 -1.34 -13.86 16.01
CA GLN A 133 -1.38 -13.16 14.73
C GLN A 133 -1.24 -11.65 14.91
N ASN A 134 -0.59 -11.03 13.92
CA ASN A 134 -0.47 -9.57 13.83
C ASN A 134 -1.63 -9.05 12.97
N PRO A 135 -2.28 -7.92 13.32
CA PRO A 135 -3.16 -7.22 12.40
C PRO A 135 -2.49 -6.88 11.06
N GLU A 136 -3.32 -6.66 10.04
CA GLU A 136 -2.87 -6.25 8.70
C GLU A 136 -2.08 -4.94 8.76
N TYR A 137 -2.49 -4.01 9.62
CA TYR A 137 -1.78 -2.79 9.96
C TYR A 137 -0.78 -3.07 11.10
N LYS A 138 0.50 -3.12 10.79
CA LYS A 138 1.56 -3.41 11.77
C LYS A 138 2.70 -2.42 11.68
N PHE A 139 3.36 -2.19 12.82
CA PHE A 139 4.47 -1.25 12.96
C PHE A 139 5.83 -1.94 13.12
N ASP A 140 5.98 -3.16 12.57
CA ASP A 140 7.21 -3.96 12.73
C ASP A 140 8.39 -3.47 11.87
N SER A 141 8.10 -2.71 10.81
CA SER A 141 9.09 -2.17 9.87
C SER A 141 8.62 -0.85 9.31
N MET A 142 9.55 0.00 8.87
CA MET A 142 9.23 1.36 8.41
C MET A 142 8.24 1.34 7.22
N PHE A 143 8.36 0.38 6.31
CA PHE A 143 7.44 0.28 5.19
C PHE A 143 6.01 -0.14 5.63
N GLU A 144 5.92 -1.12 6.52
CA GLU A 144 4.64 -1.60 7.07
C GLU A 144 3.95 -0.51 7.91
N SER A 145 4.71 0.22 8.71
CA SER A 145 4.21 1.38 9.45
C SER A 145 3.76 2.50 8.51
N GLY A 146 4.50 2.75 7.43
CA GLY A 146 4.09 3.69 6.37
C GLY A 146 2.76 3.28 5.73
N MET A 147 2.55 1.98 5.49
CA MET A 147 1.27 1.45 4.98
C MET A 147 0.13 1.59 6.00
N ALA A 148 0.41 1.39 7.29
CA ALA A 148 -0.55 1.61 8.36
C ALA A 148 -0.94 3.10 8.46
N LEU A 149 0.03 4.02 8.39
CA LEU A 149 -0.20 5.46 8.34
C LEU A 149 -1.01 5.88 7.10
N PHE A 150 -0.71 5.30 5.94
CA PHE A 150 -1.48 5.50 4.72
C PHE A 150 -2.93 5.05 4.87
N ARG A 151 -3.17 3.92 5.54
CA ARG A 151 -4.53 3.46 5.87
C ARG A 151 -5.26 4.45 6.78
N MET A 152 -4.58 5.06 7.76
CA MET A 152 -5.21 6.05 8.64
C MET A 152 -5.68 7.30 7.89
N MET A 153 -4.92 7.77 6.88
CA MET A 153 -5.35 8.88 6.02
C MET A 153 -6.66 8.59 5.26
N THR A 154 -6.98 7.32 5.01
CA THR A 154 -8.23 6.91 4.32
C THR A 154 -9.44 6.76 5.25
N SER A 155 -9.46 7.48 6.39
CA SER A 155 -10.52 7.45 7.41
C SER A 155 -10.74 6.09 8.10
N LYS A 156 -9.75 5.18 8.03
CA LYS A 156 -9.75 3.88 8.71
C LYS A 156 -8.82 3.88 9.93
N TYR A 157 -8.86 4.95 10.72
CA TYR A 157 -7.94 5.16 11.86
C TYR A 157 -8.45 4.57 13.18
N VAL A 158 -9.76 4.34 13.33
CA VAL A 158 -10.38 3.93 14.61
C VAL A 158 -9.83 2.59 15.09
N ASP A 159 -9.66 1.63 14.19
CA ASP A 159 -9.10 0.31 14.55
C ASP A 159 -7.65 0.43 15.02
N VAL A 160 -6.84 1.24 14.32
CA VAL A 160 -5.44 1.50 14.69
C VAL A 160 -5.35 2.25 16.02
N LEU A 161 -6.25 3.21 16.25
CA LEU A 161 -6.32 3.97 17.49
C LEU A 161 -6.60 3.07 18.69
N ASN A 162 -7.63 2.22 18.59
CA ASN A 162 -8.01 1.30 19.67
C ASN A 162 -6.90 0.29 19.93
N ASP A 163 -6.37 -0.35 18.89
CA ASP A 163 -5.30 -1.33 19.04
C ASP A 163 -4.03 -0.69 19.62
N CYS A 164 -3.70 0.57 19.28
CA CYS A 164 -2.57 1.30 19.86
C CYS A 164 -2.77 1.68 21.35
N MET A 165 -3.99 2.00 21.77
CA MET A 165 -4.33 2.31 23.16
C MET A 165 -4.33 1.05 24.05
N ASP A 166 -4.58 -0.11 23.46
CA ASP A 166 -4.66 -1.39 24.17
C ASP A 166 -3.29 -2.09 24.30
N ILE A 167 -2.23 -1.48 23.78
CA ILE A 167 -0.86 -2.00 23.84
C ILE A 167 -0.37 -2.15 25.29
N THR A 168 0.25 -3.29 25.55
CA THR A 168 0.99 -3.62 26.78
C THR A 168 2.48 -3.79 26.45
N ASP A 169 3.03 -4.98 26.64
CA ASP A 169 4.43 -5.31 26.37
C ASP A 169 4.59 -6.29 25.20
N GLU A 170 5.83 -6.47 24.74
CA GLU A 170 6.15 -7.49 23.75
C GLU A 170 5.76 -8.89 24.25
N ASN A 171 5.05 -9.65 23.41
CA ASN A 171 4.53 -11.00 23.69
C ASN A 171 3.42 -11.12 24.75
N LYS A 172 2.83 -10.02 25.23
CA LYS A 172 1.62 -10.06 26.08
C LYS A 172 0.38 -9.74 25.27
N SER A 173 -0.76 -10.26 25.70
CA SER A 173 -2.04 -9.90 25.09
C SER A 173 -2.38 -8.42 25.37
N PRO A 174 -3.09 -7.76 24.45
CA PRO A 174 -3.54 -6.39 24.64
C PRO A 174 -4.52 -6.30 25.81
N LEU A 175 -4.46 -5.21 26.57
CA LEU A 175 -5.37 -4.91 27.67
C LEU A 175 -6.09 -3.60 27.37
N LYS A 176 -7.41 -3.65 27.37
CA LYS A 176 -8.24 -2.52 26.98
C LYS A 176 -7.95 -1.28 27.83
N GLY A 177 -7.53 -0.20 27.18
CA GLY A 177 -7.25 1.09 27.83
C GLY A 177 -6.00 1.14 28.72
N ASN A 178 -5.09 0.17 28.62
CA ASN A 178 -3.85 0.17 29.39
C ASN A 178 -2.96 1.39 29.09
N SER A 179 -2.83 1.76 27.82
CA SER A 179 -1.95 2.83 27.36
C SER A 179 -2.69 3.88 26.54
N ILE A 180 -3.69 4.53 27.14
CA ILE A 180 -4.48 5.61 26.49
C ILE A 180 -3.60 6.73 25.91
N SER A 181 -2.44 7.02 26.51
CA SER A 181 -1.50 8.03 26.01
C SER A 181 -1.01 7.77 24.59
N ASN A 182 -0.98 6.51 24.14
CA ASN A 182 -0.58 6.16 22.78
C ASN A 182 -1.56 6.69 21.72
N GLY A 183 -2.81 6.96 22.10
CA GLY A 183 -3.79 7.56 21.21
C GLY A 183 -3.38 8.95 20.70
N PHE A 184 -2.54 9.68 21.45
CA PHE A 184 -2.00 10.96 21.02
C PHE A 184 -1.19 10.85 19.72
N PHE A 185 -0.47 9.74 19.52
CA PHE A 185 0.29 9.53 18.29
C PHE A 185 -0.61 9.52 17.04
N VAL A 186 -1.74 8.82 17.12
CA VAL A 186 -2.69 8.68 16.00
C VAL A 186 -3.38 10.02 15.74
N ILE A 187 -3.78 10.74 16.79
CA ILE A 187 -4.41 12.06 16.66
C ILE A 187 -3.42 13.10 16.13
N ALA A 188 -2.14 13.04 16.53
CA ALA A 188 -1.12 13.97 16.06
C ALA A 188 -0.71 13.76 14.59
N PHE A 189 -0.92 12.57 14.05
CA PHE A 189 -0.65 12.25 12.65
C PHE A 189 -1.78 12.69 11.70
N LEU A 190 -3.03 12.61 12.16
CA LEU A 190 -4.22 13.01 11.39
C LEU A 190 -4.30 14.54 11.22
#